data_AF-A0A382G093-F1
#
_entry.id   AF-A0A382G093-F1
#
_cell.length_a   1.000
_cell.length_b   1.000
_cell.length_c   1.000
_cell.angle_alpha   90.00
_cell.angle_beta   90.00
_cell.angle_gamma   90.00
#
_symmetry.space_group_name_H-M   'P 1'
#
loop_
_entity.id
_entity.type
_entity.pdbx_description
1 polymer ?
#
loop_
_entity_poly.entity_id
_entity_poly.type
_entity_poly.pdbx_seq_one_letter_code
_entity_poly.pdbx_strand_id
1 'polypeptide(L)' 'VDQLELLTAKEGDMHVGFIGLGNMGAPLARRLCTDHTLWVFDQSQTAVDAFTGTDVEVVKSAAELAESV' A
#
# COMPACT_ATOMS: atom_id res chain seq x y z
N VAL A 1 0.21 -28.95 -12.56
CA VAL A 1 0.90 -27.85 -11.87
C VAL A 1 1.60 -28.45 -10.67
N ASP A 2 2.91 -28.26 -10.58
CA ASP A 2 3.73 -28.87 -9.54
C ASP A 2 3.43 -28.20 -8.19
N GLN A 3 3.36 -28.98 -7.10
CA GLN A 3 2.95 -28.47 -5.79
C GLN A 3 3.95 -27.43 -5.26
N LEU A 4 5.19 -27.49 -5.75
CA LEU A 4 6.26 -26.54 -5.46
C LEU A 4 6.06 -25.18 -6.15
N GLU A 5 5.53 -25.13 -7.38
CA GLU A 5 5.24 -23.84 -8.05
C GLU A 5 4.12 -23.07 -7.34
N LEU A 6 3.14 -23.76 -6.75
CA LEU A 6 2.07 -23.12 -5.98
C LEU A 6 2.58 -22.55 -4.65
N LEU A 7 3.65 -23.14 -4.09
CA LEU A 7 4.33 -22.67 -2.87
C LEU A 7 5.32 -21.53 -3.13
N THR A 8 5.76 -21.35 -4.38
CA THR A 8 6.76 -20.34 -4.79
C THR A 8 6.24 -19.29 -5.75
N ALA A 9 4.96 -19.31 -6.10
CA ALA A 9 4.32 -18.21 -6.80
C ALA A 9 4.43 -16.97 -5.90
N LYS A 10 5.46 -16.15 -6.14
CA LYS A 10 5.49 -14.78 -5.67
C LYS A 10 4.18 -14.20 -6.20
N GLU A 11 3.21 -13.94 -5.32
CA GLU A 11 2.03 -13.18 -5.70
C GLU A 11 2.56 -11.95 -6.43
N GLY A 12 2.12 -11.78 -7.68
CA GLY A 12 2.62 -10.74 -8.56
C GLY A 12 2.47 -9.38 -7.90
N ASP A 13 3.07 -8.36 -8.51
CA ASP A 13 2.76 -6.98 -8.13
C ASP A 13 1.23 -6.81 -8.06
N MET A 14 0.73 -6.33 -6.91
CA MET A 14 -0.68 -6.18 -6.62
C MET A 14 -0.98 -4.70 -6.40
N HIS A 15 -2.19 -4.28 -6.76
CA HIS A 15 -2.67 -2.94 -6.45
C HIS A 15 -3.34 -2.95 -5.08
N VAL A 16 -2.81 -2.18 -4.14
CA VAL A 16 -3.24 -2.20 -2.73
C VAL A 16 -3.65 -0.81 -2.27
N GLY A 17 -4.91 -0.70 -1.82
CA GLY A 17 -5.42 0.48 -1.14
C GLY A 17 -5.21 0.32 0.35
N PHE A 18 -4.56 1.28 1.01
CA PHE A 18 -4.19 1.18 2.41
C PHE A 18 -4.63 2.42 3.20
N ILE A 19 -5.50 2.22 4.20
CA ILE A 19 -6.00 3.28 5.07
C ILE A 19 -5.38 3.15 6.47
N GLY A 20 -4.85 4.25 6.99
CA GLY A 20 -4.28 4.33 8.33
C GLY A 20 -2.75 4.22 8.32
N LEU A 21 -2.07 5.33 8.51
CA LEU A 21 -0.62 5.52 8.43
C LEU A 21 -0.02 5.91 9.78
N GLY A 22 -0.70 5.60 10.89
CA GLY A 22 -0.16 5.75 12.23
C GLY A 22 0.99 4.77 12.54
N ASN A 23 1.38 4.69 13.82
CA ASN A 23 2.56 3.92 14.26
C ASN A 23 2.61 2.45 13.80
N MET A 24 1.46 1.79 13.63
CA MET A 24 1.40 0.42 13.12
C MET A 24 1.29 0.35 11.61
N GLY A 25 0.48 1.22 11.01
CA GLY A 25 0.18 1.16 9.57
C GLY A 25 1.34 1.63 8.70
N ALA A 26 2.07 2.66 9.12
CA ALA A 26 3.15 3.21 8.30
C ALA A 26 4.30 2.21 8.01
N PRO A 27 4.84 1.46 9.01
CA PRO A 27 5.83 0.42 8.72
C PRO A 27 5.31 -0.69 7.80
N LEU A 28 4.02 -1.02 7.91
CA LEU A 28 3.40 -2.04 7.06
C LEU A 28 3.23 -1.56 5.61
N ALA A 29 2.72 -0.34 5.40
CA ALA A 29 2.61 0.26 4.07
C ALA A 29 3.98 0.35 3.39
N ARG A 30 5.04 0.76 4.13
CA ARG A 30 6.43 0.76 3.62
C ARG A 30 6.94 -0.62 3.24
N ARG A 31 6.51 -1.67 3.94
CA ARG A 31 6.91 -3.05 3.60
C ARG A 31 6.16 -3.55 2.37
N LEU A 32 4.89 -3.20 2.21
CA LEU A 32 4.08 -3.62 1.07
C LEU A 32 4.53 -2.92 -0.21
N CYS A 33 4.91 -1.64 -0.15
CA CYS A 33 5.36 -0.89 -1.33
C CYS A 33 6.71 -1.35 -1.92
N THR A 34 7.40 -2.32 -1.31
CA THR A 34 8.62 -2.88 -1.90
C THR A 34 8.35 -3.90 -3.00
N ASP A 35 7.17 -4.51 -2.98
CA ASP A 35 6.78 -5.60 -3.89
C ASP A 35 5.42 -5.34 -4.58
N HIS A 36 4.67 -4.32 -4.14
CA HIS A 36 3.31 -4.02 -4.61
C HIS A 36 3.12 -2.51 -4.86
N THR A 37 2.21 -2.15 -5.76
CA THR A 37 1.78 -0.77 -6.02
C THR A 37 0.75 -0.32 -4.99
N LEU A 38 1.00 0.79 -4.30
CA LEU A 38 0.16 1.26 -3.20
C LEU A 38 -0.47 2.64 -3.45
N TRP A 39 -1.74 2.74 -3.08
CA TRP A 39 -2.42 4.00 -2.79
C TRP A 39 -2.69 4.08 -1.29
N VAL A 40 -2.42 5.23 -0.68
CA VAL A 40 -2.56 5.40 0.77
C VAL A 40 -3.42 6.60 1.14
N PHE A 41 -4.12 6.47 2.27
CA PHE A 41 -4.90 7.53 2.87
C PHE A 41 -4.84 7.50 4.40
N ASP A 42 -4.77 8.68 5.02
CA ASP A 42 -5.00 8.88 6.46
C ASP A 42 -5.68 10.25 6.68
N GLN A 43 -6.40 10.41 7.80
CA GLN A 43 -6.98 11.69 8.19
C GLN A 43 -5.91 12.67 8.73
N SER A 44 -4.80 12.15 9.25
CA SER A 44 -3.67 12.92 9.74
C SER A 44 -2.77 13.31 8.58
N GLN A 45 -2.73 14.61 8.28
CA GLN A 45 -1.82 15.14 7.27
C GLN A 45 -0.36 14.82 7.60
N THR A 46 0.04 14.86 8.89
CA THR A 46 1.39 14.50 9.30
C THR A 46 1.74 13.04 8.96
N ALA A 47 0.78 12.12 9.08
CA ALA A 47 0.99 10.72 8.72
C ALA A 47 1.13 10.54 7.20
N VAL A 48 0.35 11.28 6.43
CA VAL A 48 0.45 11.35 4.96
C VAL A 48 1.80 11.94 4.52
N ASP A 49 2.22 13.05 5.13
CA ASP A 49 3.45 13.76 4.76
C ASP A 49 4.69 12.86 4.89
N ALA A 50 4.68 11.89 5.80
CA ALA A 50 5.75 10.90 5.97
C ALA A 50 5.96 9.98 4.75
N PHE A 51 5.01 9.95 3.80
CA PHE A 51 5.09 9.21 2.54
C PHE A 51 5.41 10.12 1.33
N THR A 52 5.58 11.42 1.54
CA THR A 52 5.99 12.36 0.49
C THR A 52 7.34 11.96 -0.10
N GLY A 53 7.42 11.88 -1.42
CA GLY A 53 8.65 11.50 -2.14
C GLY A 53 8.97 10.01 -2.12
N THR A 54 8.02 9.16 -1.68
CA THR A 54 8.06 7.72 -1.95
C THR A 54 7.30 7.41 -3.25
N ASP A 55 7.45 6.19 -3.77
CA ASP A 55 6.73 5.73 -4.97
C ASP A 55 5.26 5.35 -4.68
N VAL A 56 4.75 5.70 -3.49
CA VAL A 56 3.37 5.45 -3.06
C VAL A 56 2.49 6.62 -3.48
N GLU A 57 1.32 6.32 -4.04
CA GLU A 57 0.33 7.32 -4.40
C GLU A 57 -0.49 7.74 -3.18
N VAL A 58 -0.54 9.03 -2.89
CA VAL A 58 -1.33 9.58 -1.77
C VAL A 58 -2.65 10.11 -2.30
N VAL A 59 -3.76 9.55 -1.82
CA VAL A 59 -5.13 10.01 -2.15
C VAL A 59 -5.74 10.82 -1.02
N LYS A 60 -6.78 11.60 -1.31
CA LYS A 60 -7.34 12.62 -0.40
C LYS A 60 -8.55 12.11 0.39
N SER A 61 -9.09 10.94 0.04
CA SER A 61 -10.23 10.36 0.75
C SER A 61 -10.29 8.84 0.60
N ALA A 62 -11.02 8.18 1.50
CA ALA A 62 -11.32 6.75 1.37
C ALA A 62 -12.14 6.40 0.12
N ALA A 63 -12.98 7.32 -0.36
CA ALA A 63 -13.76 7.13 -1.59
C ALA A 63 -12.85 7.14 -2.83
N GLU A 64 -11.99 8.16 -2.93
CA GLU A 64 -10.96 8.24 -3.99
C GLU A 64 -10.02 7.03 -3.95
N LEU A 65 -9.67 6.55 -2.76
CA LEU A 65 -8.90 5.31 -2.62
C LEU A 65 -9.61 4.13 -3.30
N ALA A 66 -10.89 3.92 -3.00
CA ALA A 66 -11.67 2.82 -3.57
C ALA A 66 -11.84 2.91 -5.09
N GLU A 67 -11.76 4.11 -5.66
CA GLU A 67 -11.80 4.34 -7.11
C GLU A 67 -10.43 4.14 -7.80
N SER A 68 -9.33 4.15 -7.02
CA SER A 68 -7.96 4.16 -7.54
C SER A 68 -7.32 2.78 -7.69
N VAL A 69 -7.80 1.78 -6.93
CA VAL A 69 -7.24 0.41 -6.90
C VAL A 69 -7.94 -0.59 -7.80
#